data_AF-A0A9Q2CZ12-F1
#
_entry.id   AF-A0A9Q2CZ12-F1
#
_cell.length_a   1.000
_cell.length_b   1.000
_cell.length_c   1.000
_cell.angle_alpha   90.00
_cell.angle_beta   90.00
_cell.angle_gamma   90.00
#
_symmetry.space_group_name_H-M   'P 1'
#
loop_
_entity.id
_entity.type
_entity.pdbx_description
1 polymer ?
#
loop_
_entity_poly.entity_id
_entity_poly.type
_entity_poly.pdbx_seq_one_letter_code
_entity_poly.pdbx_strand_id
1 'polypeptide(L)' 'MPEKTGVRDSLKYNYFLLIVSIVSFVFFYFLLGVDFLMSFVIAMAPFTIGFININRIKNEKQ' A
#
# COMPACT_ATOMS: atom_id res chain seq x y z
N MET A 1 -18.48 -21.55 -3.11
CA MET A 1 -18.32 -20.77 -1.87
C MET A 1 -17.46 -19.56 -2.17
N PRO A 2 -17.96 -18.31 -2.17
CA PRO A 2 -17.05 -17.17 -2.22
C PRO A 2 -16.71 -16.81 -0.77
N GLU A 3 -15.94 -17.67 -0.12
CA GLU A 3 -15.44 -17.39 1.22
C GLU A 3 -13.98 -16.96 1.12
N LYS A 4 -13.78 -15.64 1.19
CA LYS A 4 -12.62 -14.97 1.80
C LYS A 4 -12.89 -13.47 1.78
N THR A 5 -13.63 -12.98 2.76
CA THR A 5 -13.70 -11.55 3.11
C THR A 5 -12.40 -11.12 3.82
N GLY A 6 -11.27 -11.41 3.19
CA GLY A 6 -9.97 -11.06 3.73
C GLY A 6 -9.77 -9.55 3.73
N VAL A 7 -9.01 -9.03 4.69
CA VAL A 7 -8.65 -7.60 4.76
C VAL A 7 -8.06 -7.09 3.43
N ARG A 8 -7.42 -7.98 2.65
CA ARG A 8 -6.87 -7.70 1.31
C ARG A 8 -7.94 -7.38 0.24
N ASP A 9 -9.18 -7.82 0.39
CA ASP A 9 -10.29 -7.54 -0.55
C ASP A 9 -11.08 -6.26 -0.18
N SER A 10 -10.67 -5.58 0.90
CA SER A 10 -11.23 -4.30 1.30
C SER A 10 -10.55 -3.15 0.55
N LEU A 11 -11.31 -2.40 -0.27
CA LEU A 11 -10.82 -1.17 -0.89
C LEU A 11 -10.27 -0.18 0.16
N LYS A 12 -10.93 -0.06 1.31
CA LYS A 12 -10.50 0.84 2.39
C LYS A 12 -9.12 0.47 2.93
N TYR A 13 -8.87 -0.82 3.14
CA TYR A 13 -7.56 -1.30 3.60
C TYR A 13 -6.46 -1.03 2.57
N ASN A 14 -6.74 -1.27 1.29
CA ASN A 14 -5.73 -1.03 0.26
C ASN A 14 -5.45 0.45 0.03
N TYR A 15 -6.46 1.34 0.14
CA TYR A 15 -6.22 2.78 0.18
C TYR A 15 -5.42 3.21 1.42
N PHE A 16 -5.68 2.59 2.58
CA PHE A 16 -4.88 2.79 3.77
C PHE A 16 -3.41 2.39 3.55
N LEU A 17 -3.13 1.29 2.86
CA LEU A 17 -1.76 0.92 2.48
C LEU A 17 -1.06 1.99 1.63
N LEU A 18 -1.78 2.62 0.69
CA LEU A 18 -1.21 3.73 -0.09
C LEU A 18 -0.83 4.92 0.80
N ILE A 19 -1.69 5.26 1.78
CA ILE A 19 -1.40 6.33 2.75
C ILE A 19 -0.19 5.96 3.61
N VAL A 20 -0.15 4.72 4.15
CA VAL A 20 0.98 4.21 4.93
C VAL A 20 2.28 4.27 4.14
N SER A 21 2.24 4.02 2.83
CA SER A 21 3.41 4.11 1.95
C SER A 21 3.97 5.53 1.92
N ILE A 22 3.10 6.52 1.74
CA ILE A 22 3.47 7.95 1.73
C ILE A 22 4.02 8.37 3.09
N VAL A 23 3.32 8.00 4.18
CA VAL A 23 3.74 8.32 5.55
C VAL A 23 5.09 7.67 5.87
N SER A 24 5.30 6.41 5.48
CA SER A 24 6.57 5.70 5.70
C SER A 24 7.71 6.41 4.95
N PHE A 25 7.51 6.76 3.68
CA PHE A 25 8.52 7.51 2.93
C PHE A 25 8.90 8.82 3.65
N VAL A 26 7.89 9.61 4.03
CA VAL A 26 8.11 10.88 4.72
C VAL A 26 8.84 10.68 6.04
N PHE A 27 8.43 9.69 6.82
CA PHE A 27 9.04 9.38 8.11
C PHE A 27 10.51 8.96 7.98
N PHE A 28 10.80 7.99 7.11
CA PHE A 28 12.17 7.49 6.94
C PHE A 28 13.09 8.55 6.32
N TYR A 29 12.63 9.27 5.31
CA TYR A 29 13.47 10.25 4.60
C TYR A 29 13.67 11.54 5.40
N PHE A 30 12.60 12.14 5.92
CA PHE A 30 12.70 13.46 6.58
C PHE A 30 12.97 13.38 8.09
N LEU A 31 12.47 12.35 8.79
CA LEU A 31 12.59 12.28 10.25
C LEU A 31 13.75 11.40 10.71
N LEU A 32 14.03 10.30 10.00
CA LEU A 32 15.12 9.38 10.35
C LEU A 32 16.40 9.59 9.55
N GLY A 33 16.39 10.46 8.53
CA GLY A 33 17.56 10.76 7.71
C GLY A 33 18.06 9.56 6.90
N VAL A 34 17.18 8.60 6.60
CA VAL A 34 17.50 7.44 5.75
C VAL A 34 17.59 7.90 4.31
N ASP A 35 18.61 7.42 3.59
CA ASP A 35 18.84 7.77 2.18
C ASP A 35 17.58 7.58 1.32
N PHE A 36 17.42 8.46 0.33
CA PHE A 36 16.26 8.49 -0.55
C PHE A 36 15.92 7.11 -1.13
N LEU A 37 16.93 6.40 -1.65
CA LEU A 37 16.75 5.09 -2.27
C LEU A 37 16.16 4.09 -1.28
N MET A 38 16.65 4.07 -0.04
CA MET A 38 16.22 3.10 0.96
C MET A 38 14.83 3.45 1.51
N SER A 39 14.56 4.73 1.76
CA SER A 39 13.23 5.23 2.11
C SER A 39 12.19 4.91 1.02
N PHE A 40 12.58 5.05 -0.24
CA PHE A 40 11.75 4.70 -1.40
C PHE A 40 11.46 3.19 -1.46
N VAL A 41 12.48 2.34 -1.31
CA VAL A 41 12.31 0.88 -1.30
C VAL A 41 11.36 0.42 -0.19
N ILE A 42 11.47 1.01 1.01
CA ILE A 42 10.56 0.70 2.13
C ILE A 42 9.11 1.06 1.79
N ALA A 43 8.88 2.24 1.21
CA ALA A 43 7.55 2.69 0.82
C ALA A 43 6.93 1.88 -0.33
N MET A 44 7.76 1.32 -1.22
CA MET A 44 7.30 0.60 -2.41
C MET A 44 6.57 -0.71 -2.10
N ALA A 45 6.92 -1.42 -1.01
CA ALA A 45 6.28 -2.67 -0.64
C ALA A 45 4.76 -2.50 -0.33
N PRO A 46 4.34 -1.67 0.65
CA PRO A 46 2.92 -1.42 0.89
C PRO A 46 2.24 -0.74 -0.31
N PHE A 47 2.95 0.10 -1.07
CA PHE A 47 2.39 0.80 -2.21
C PHE A 47 1.97 -0.19 -3.31
N THR A 48 2.88 -1.09 -3.68
CA THR A 48 2.67 -2.08 -4.73
C THR A 48 1.51 -3.01 -4.37
N ILE A 49 1.45 -3.48 -3.12
CA ILE A 49 0.37 -4.34 -2.63
C ILE A 49 -0.97 -3.60 -2.69
N GLY A 50 -1.04 -2.37 -2.19
CA GLY A 50 -2.26 -1.57 -2.21
C GLY A 50 -2.74 -1.30 -3.63
N PHE A 51 -1.83 -0.92 -4.53
CA PHE A 51 -2.13 -0.61 -5.93
C PHE A 51 -2.66 -1.82 -6.71
N ILE A 52 -1.94 -2.95 -6.65
CA ILE A 52 -2.35 -4.19 -7.35
C ILE A 52 -3.72 -4.65 -6.85
N ASN A 53 -3.94 -4.65 -5.53
CA ASN A 53 -5.22 -5.08 -4.97
C ASN A 53 -6.37 -4.15 -5.35
N ILE A 54 -6.17 -2.82 -5.35
CA ILE A 54 -7.21 -1.87 -5.78
C ILE A 54 -7.60 -2.13 -7.23
N ASN A 55 -6.62 -2.32 -8.12
CA ASN A 55 -6.89 -2.59 -9.53
C ASN A 55 -7.63 -3.92 -9.72
N ARG A 56 -7.21 -4.98 -9.00
CA ARG A 56 -7.92 -6.26 -9.02
C ARG A 56 -9.36 -6.12 -8.55
N ILE A 57 -9.61 -5.49 -7.40
CA ILE A 57 -10.96 -5.32 -6.83
C ILE A 57 -11.85 -4.48 -7.74
N LYS A 58 -11.29 -3.44 -8.39
CA LYS A 58 -12.04 -2.62 -9.34
C LYS A 58 -12.44 -3.43 -10.58
N ASN A 59 -11.54 -4.26 -11.10
CA ASN A 59 -11.81 -5.11 -12.26
C ASN A 59 -12.76 -6.28 -11.94
N GLU A 60 -12.79 -6.78 -10.70
CA GLU A 60 -13.72 -7.83 -10.26
C GLU A 60 -15.13 -7.32 -9.94
N LYS A 61 -15.28 -6.02 -9.68
CA LYS A 61 -16.57 -5.37 -9.37
C LYS A 61 -17.21 -4.65 -10.56
N GLN A 62 -16.49 -4.54 -11.68
CA GLN A 62 -17.03 -4.10 -12.97
C GLN A 62 -17.58 -5.28 -13.75
#